data_AF-A0A930YTT7-F1
#
_entry.id   AF-A0A930YTT7-F1
#
_cell.length_a   1.000
_cell.length_b   1.000
_cell.length_c   1.000
_cell.angle_alpha   90.00
_cell.angle_beta   90.00
_cell.angle_gamma   90.00
#
_symmetry.space_group_name_H-M   'P 1'
#
loop_
_entity.id
_entity.type
_entity.pdbx_description
1 polymer ?
#
loop_
_entity_poly.entity_id
_entity_poly.type
_entity_poly.pdbx_seq_one_letter_code
_entity_poly.pdbx_strand_id
1 'polypeptide(L)'
;MKNYYYFLGLEPTATKEQIKAAYRKLSHKYHPDRNPDDPFFQKRFMQLREAYETLTEPAQKALYDQQLEALSYHQRSMLPPVIKSFSVSKRRVASGEKVIVTWNTLNGDVVKLLPYGLVRGYGEKTIVVDSFENGEFQLLLHVHNTLLKKTVVQSLVLQQVVENLQPNSDAEPILRGREKVPESKKPGYLLWILLAVAVVVFYYLLFG
;
A
#
# COMPACT_ATOMS: atom_id res chain seq x y z
N MET A 1 1.60 -26.93 -11.30
CA MET A 1 0.84 -27.48 -10.16
C MET A 1 -0.17 -26.44 -9.70
N LYS A 2 -1.42 -26.82 -9.41
CA LYS A 2 -2.46 -25.88 -8.95
C LYS A 2 -2.31 -25.67 -7.44
N ASN A 3 -2.55 -24.45 -6.96
CA ASN A 3 -2.61 -24.17 -5.52
C ASN A 3 -4.02 -24.50 -5.00
N TYR A 4 -4.15 -25.65 -4.33
CA TYR A 4 -5.41 -26.17 -3.78
C TYR A 4 -5.91 -25.34 -2.61
N TYR A 5 -5.00 -24.80 -1.79
CA TYR A 5 -5.35 -23.87 -0.72
C TYR A 5 -6.01 -22.61 -1.28
N TYR A 6 -5.41 -22.00 -2.30
CA TYR A 6 -6.00 -20.84 -3.00
C TYR A 6 -7.36 -21.18 -3.62
N PHE A 7 -7.50 -22.36 -4.24
CA PHE A 7 -8.77 -22.78 -4.84
C PHE A 7 -9.88 -22.98 -3.81
N LEU A 8 -9.55 -23.48 -2.62
CA LEU A 8 -10.46 -23.61 -1.49
C LEU A 8 -10.67 -22.30 -0.71
N GLY A 9 -9.88 -21.26 -0.98
CA GLY A 9 -9.88 -20.01 -0.23
C GLY A 9 -9.33 -20.17 1.20
N LEU A 10 -8.33 -21.03 1.36
CA LEU A 10 -7.70 -21.38 2.63
C LEU A 10 -6.21 -21.02 2.62
N GLU A 11 -5.65 -20.89 3.82
CA GLU A 11 -4.21 -20.79 4.03
C GLU A 11 -3.56 -22.20 4.04
N PRO A 12 -2.26 -22.34 3.70
CA PRO A 12 -1.54 -23.63 3.80
C PRO A 12 -1.53 -24.23 5.21
N THR A 13 -1.77 -23.41 6.23
CA THR A 13 -1.89 -23.79 7.65
C THR A 13 -3.29 -24.26 8.03
N ALA A 14 -4.24 -24.31 7.09
CA ALA A 14 -5.62 -24.69 7.37
C ALA A 14 -5.73 -26.12 7.93
N THR A 15 -6.61 -26.28 8.92
CA THR A 15 -6.88 -27.58 9.54
C THR A 15 -7.75 -28.45 8.63
N LYS A 16 -7.75 -29.77 8.89
CA LYS A 16 -8.61 -30.73 8.18
C LYS A 16 -10.10 -30.34 8.25
N GLU A 17 -10.53 -29.78 9.37
CA GLU A 17 -11.90 -29.29 9.57
C GLU A 17 -12.24 -28.10 8.68
N GLN A 18 -11.31 -27.13 8.57
CA GLN A 18 -11.45 -25.97 7.69
C GLN A 18 -11.48 -26.39 6.21
N ILE A 19 -10.63 -27.35 5.82
CA ILE A 19 -10.61 -27.95 4.48
C ILE A 19 -11.96 -28.60 4.16
N LYS A 20 -12.49 -29.40 5.09
CA LYS A 20 -13.80 -30.04 4.94
C LYS A 20 -14.96 -29.03 4.87
N ALA A 21 -14.92 -27.98 5.68
CA ALA A 21 -15.93 -26.93 5.67
C ALA A 21 -15.94 -26.16 4.33
N ALA A 22 -14.75 -25.77 3.84
CA ALA A 22 -14.60 -25.10 2.56
C ALA A 22 -15.07 -25.98 1.40
N TYR A 23 -14.69 -27.26 1.39
CA TYR A 23 -15.13 -28.23 0.39
C TYR A 23 -16.66 -28.32 0.36
N ARG A 24 -17.32 -28.53 1.51
CA ARG A 24 -18.79 -28.60 1.58
C ARG A 24 -19.45 -27.35 0.98
N LYS A 25 -18.97 -26.17 1.36
CA LYS A 25 -19.49 -24.88 0.87
C LYS A 25 -19.36 -24.75 -0.66
N LEU A 26 -18.20 -25.09 -1.20
CA LEU A 26 -17.93 -24.96 -2.64
C LEU A 26 -18.62 -26.08 -3.45
N SER A 27 -18.76 -27.27 -2.88
CA SER A 27 -19.43 -28.40 -3.54
C SER A 27 -20.91 -28.10 -3.77
N HIS A 28 -21.58 -27.44 -2.82
CA HIS A 28 -22.95 -26.97 -3.04
C HIS A 28 -23.05 -25.92 -4.16
N LYS A 29 -22.03 -25.06 -4.32
CA LYS A 29 -22.00 -24.03 -5.36
C LYS A 29 -21.74 -24.62 -6.75
N TYR A 30 -20.82 -25.57 -6.85
CA TYR A 30 -20.38 -26.16 -8.12
C TYR A 30 -21.03 -27.52 -8.43
N HIS A 31 -22.06 -27.93 -7.68
CA HIS A 31 -22.69 -29.24 -7.86
C HIS A 31 -23.26 -29.39 -9.28
N PRO A 32 -23.05 -30.54 -9.96
CA PRO A 32 -23.59 -30.77 -11.31
C PRO A 32 -25.11 -30.69 -11.34
N ASP A 33 -25.82 -31.20 -10.32
CA ASP A 33 -27.30 -31.13 -10.26
C ASP A 33 -27.86 -29.71 -10.29
N ARG A 34 -27.10 -28.71 -9.80
CA ARG A 34 -27.53 -27.30 -9.78
C ARG A 34 -27.04 -26.53 -11.00
N ASN A 35 -26.03 -27.06 -11.69
CA ASN A 35 -25.41 -26.46 -12.87
C ASN A 35 -25.31 -27.53 -13.97
N PRO A 36 -26.43 -28.11 -14.42
CA PRO A 36 -26.42 -29.10 -15.49
C PRO A 36 -25.87 -28.47 -16.76
N ASP A 37 -25.07 -29.25 -17.50
CA ASP A 37 -24.55 -28.92 -18.83
C ASP A 37 -23.62 -27.70 -18.93
N ASP A 38 -23.03 -27.23 -17.84
CA ASP A 38 -21.95 -26.21 -17.88
C ASP A 38 -20.55 -26.84 -17.68
N PRO A 39 -19.73 -26.96 -18.75
CA PRO A 39 -18.38 -27.50 -18.68
C PRO A 39 -17.45 -26.73 -17.72
N PHE A 40 -17.72 -25.44 -17.49
CA PHE A 40 -16.96 -24.64 -16.54
C PHE A 40 -17.19 -25.13 -15.10
N PHE A 41 -18.45 -25.34 -14.70
CA PHE A 41 -18.79 -25.83 -13.37
C PHE A 41 -18.33 -27.27 -13.17
N GLN A 42 -18.46 -28.11 -14.19
CA GLN A 42 -17.94 -29.48 -14.16
C GLN A 42 -16.42 -29.51 -13.91
N LYS A 43 -15.65 -28.71 -14.65
CA LYS A 43 -14.19 -28.61 -14.46
C LYS A 43 -13.83 -28.09 -13.06
N ARG A 44 -14.58 -27.11 -12.54
CA ARG A 44 -14.39 -26.59 -11.18
C ARG A 44 -14.72 -27.61 -10.11
N PHE A 45 -15.78 -28.39 -10.28
CA PHE A 45 -16.16 -29.46 -9.37
C PHE A 45 -15.10 -30.57 -9.33
N MET A 46 -14.55 -30.96 -10.49
CA MET A 46 -13.43 -31.91 -10.55
C MET A 46 -12.18 -31.38 -9.82
N GLN A 47 -11.84 -30.11 -10.03
CA GLN A 47 -10.73 -29.45 -9.30
C GLN A 47 -10.97 -29.40 -7.79
N LEU A 48 -12.23 -29.19 -7.38
CA LEU A 48 -12.61 -29.15 -5.98
C LEU A 48 -12.44 -30.50 -5.30
N ARG A 49 -12.87 -31.56 -5.98
CA ARG A 49 -12.69 -32.93 -5.53
C ARG A 49 -11.21 -33.31 -5.44
N GLU A 50 -10.44 -33.02 -6.48
CA GLU A 50 -8.98 -33.24 -6.54
C GLU A 50 -8.26 -32.55 -5.35
N ALA A 51 -8.61 -31.29 -5.07
CA ALA A 51 -8.06 -30.52 -3.97
C ALA A 51 -8.41 -31.14 -2.60
N TYR A 52 -9.67 -31.53 -2.40
CA TYR A 52 -10.12 -32.11 -1.14
C TYR A 52 -9.49 -33.47 -0.87
N GLU A 53 -9.45 -34.36 -1.86
CA GLU A 53 -8.83 -35.69 -1.74
C GLU A 53 -7.34 -35.56 -1.37
N THR A 54 -6.62 -34.68 -2.06
CA THR A 54 -5.18 -34.47 -1.81
C THR A 54 -4.91 -33.88 -0.41
N LEU A 55 -5.68 -32.87 0.01
CA LEU A 55 -5.41 -32.14 1.27
C LEU A 55 -5.97 -32.84 2.52
N THR A 56 -6.87 -33.82 2.37
CA THR A 56 -7.50 -34.52 3.50
C THR A 56 -6.66 -35.71 3.99
N GLU A 57 -5.90 -36.34 3.07
CA GLU A 57 -5.03 -37.47 3.36
C GLU A 57 -3.63 -37.00 3.81
N PRO A 58 -3.17 -37.34 5.03
CA PRO A 58 -1.93 -36.79 5.58
C PRO A 58 -0.70 -37.02 4.71
N ALA A 59 -0.56 -38.22 4.13
CA ALA A 59 0.58 -38.57 3.28
C ALA A 59 0.54 -37.80 1.94
N GLN A 60 -0.63 -37.67 1.34
CA GLN A 60 -0.80 -36.92 0.08
C GLN A 60 -0.62 -35.42 0.31
N LYS A 61 -1.16 -34.89 1.42
CA LYS A 61 -0.97 -33.50 1.83
C LYS A 61 0.52 -33.19 2.04
N ALA A 62 1.26 -34.05 2.73
CA ALA A 62 2.69 -33.84 2.95
C ALA A 62 3.49 -33.79 1.64
N LEU A 63 3.24 -34.74 0.73
CA LEU A 63 3.88 -34.75 -0.59
C LEU A 63 3.48 -33.52 -1.42
N TYR A 64 2.21 -33.15 -1.41
CA TYR A 64 1.67 -31.98 -2.07
C TYR A 64 2.32 -30.70 -1.54
N ASP A 65 2.41 -30.55 -0.23
CA ASP A 65 3.02 -29.41 0.44
C ASP A 65 4.52 -29.33 0.09
N GLN A 66 5.24 -30.45 0.08
CA GLN A 66 6.65 -30.51 -0.32
C GLN A 66 6.85 -30.09 -1.78
N GLN A 67 6.01 -30.58 -2.69
CA GLN A 67 6.07 -30.21 -4.11
C GLN A 67 5.70 -28.73 -4.32
N LEU A 68 4.67 -28.24 -3.61
CA LEU A 68 4.25 -26.84 -3.65
C LEU A 68 5.38 -25.94 -3.12
N GLU A 69 6.05 -26.36 -2.05
CA GLU A 69 7.21 -25.67 -1.49
C GLU A 69 8.39 -25.68 -2.47
N ALA A 70 8.73 -26.81 -3.08
CA ALA A 70 9.82 -26.92 -4.05
C ALA A 70 9.58 -26.01 -5.28
N LEU A 71 8.35 -25.92 -5.76
CA LEU A 71 7.98 -24.99 -6.84
C LEU A 71 8.10 -23.53 -6.41
N SER A 72 7.75 -23.22 -5.16
CA SER A 72 7.93 -21.88 -4.61
C SER A 72 9.40 -21.53 -4.40
N TYR A 73 10.25 -22.52 -4.08
CA TYR A 73 11.68 -22.35 -3.83
C TYR A 73 12.41 -21.83 -5.06
N HIS A 74 12.08 -22.34 -6.26
CA HIS A 74 12.65 -21.83 -7.51
C HIS A 74 12.25 -20.38 -7.82
N GLN A 75 11.20 -19.85 -7.19
CA GLN A 75 10.80 -18.44 -7.31
C GLN A 75 11.34 -17.57 -6.17
N ARG A 76 11.83 -18.15 -5.07
CA ARG A 76 12.35 -17.41 -3.93
C ARG A 76 13.76 -16.90 -4.21
N SER A 77 13.99 -15.64 -3.90
CA SER A 77 15.31 -15.02 -4.05
C SER A 77 16.26 -15.49 -2.94
N MET A 78 17.49 -15.84 -3.32
CA MET A 78 18.61 -16.06 -2.38
C MET A 78 19.31 -14.75 -1.98
N LEU A 79 18.86 -13.62 -2.51
CA LEU A 79 19.33 -12.29 -2.13
C LEU A 79 18.51 -11.74 -0.95
N PRO A 80 19.10 -10.88 -0.09
CA PRO A 80 18.38 -10.26 1.01
C PRO A 80 17.18 -9.43 0.51
N PRO A 81 16.07 -9.38 1.28
CA PRO A 81 14.92 -8.55 0.94
C PRO A 81 15.31 -7.07 0.93
N VAL A 82 14.76 -6.30 -0.01
CA VAL A 82 15.04 -4.87 -0.17
C VAL A 82 13.74 -4.13 -0.43
N ILE A 83 13.49 -3.05 0.30
CA ILE A 83 12.46 -2.07 -0.05
C ILE A 83 13.11 -1.04 -0.98
N LYS A 84 12.70 -1.01 -2.25
CA LYS A 84 13.21 -0.06 -3.25
C LYS A 84 12.54 1.29 -3.12
N SER A 85 11.23 1.30 -2.92
CA SER A 85 10.46 2.50 -2.66
C SER A 85 9.29 2.19 -1.73
N PHE A 86 8.96 3.17 -0.88
CA PHE A 86 7.77 3.16 -0.06
C PHE A 86 7.38 4.61 0.22
N SER A 87 6.30 5.07 -0.41
CA SER A 87 5.91 6.48 -0.43
C SER A 87 4.40 6.65 -0.36
N VAL A 88 3.97 7.87 -0.08
CA VAL A 88 2.58 8.29 -0.09
C VAL A 88 2.42 9.52 -0.99
N SER A 89 1.23 9.68 -1.56
CA SER A 89 0.90 10.85 -2.38
C SER A 89 0.95 12.17 -1.60
N LYS A 90 0.60 12.14 -0.30
CA LYS A 90 0.66 13.29 0.61
C LYS A 90 0.96 12.83 2.03
N ARG A 91 1.77 13.61 2.76
CA ARG A 91 2.10 13.35 4.17
C ARG A 91 1.15 14.02 5.15
N ARG A 92 0.50 15.11 4.75
CA ARG A 92 -0.46 15.86 5.57
C ARG A 92 -1.85 15.54 5.05
N VAL A 93 -2.72 15.03 5.92
CA VAL A 93 -3.98 14.39 5.52
C VAL A 93 -5.08 14.80 6.50
N ALA A 94 -6.24 15.21 5.99
CA ALA A 94 -7.43 15.42 6.81
C ALA A 94 -8.11 14.07 7.15
N SER A 95 -8.87 14.00 8.24
CA SER A 95 -9.64 12.79 8.56
C SER A 95 -10.68 12.52 7.47
N GLY A 96 -10.81 11.27 7.03
CA GLY A 96 -11.69 10.87 5.93
C GLY A 96 -11.09 11.06 4.53
N GLU A 97 -9.87 11.58 4.44
CA GLU A 97 -9.25 11.87 3.16
C GLU A 97 -8.56 10.64 2.55
N LYS A 98 -8.67 10.50 1.22
CA LYS A 98 -8.02 9.41 0.48
C LYS A 98 -6.54 9.71 0.24
N VAL A 99 -5.69 8.74 0.49
CA VAL A 99 -4.23 8.77 0.25
C VAL A 99 -3.84 7.56 -0.57
N ILE A 100 -2.93 7.75 -1.52
CA ILE A 100 -2.35 6.65 -2.29
C ILE A 100 -1.01 6.30 -1.65
N VAL A 101 -0.86 5.04 -1.27
CA VAL A 101 0.39 4.45 -0.81
C VAL A 101 0.98 3.65 -1.97
N THR A 102 2.25 3.87 -2.29
CA THR A 102 2.96 3.18 -3.39
C THR A 102 4.21 2.51 -2.84
N TRP A 103 4.49 1.29 -3.27
CA TRP A 103 5.68 0.56 -2.86
C TRP A 103 6.24 -0.32 -3.96
N ASN A 104 7.54 -0.58 -3.84
CA ASN A 104 8.26 -1.54 -4.66
C ASN A 104 9.31 -2.24 -3.80
N THR A 105 9.33 -3.56 -3.85
CA THR A 105 10.22 -4.41 -3.07
C THR A 105 10.87 -5.44 -3.98
N LEU A 106 12.08 -5.84 -3.63
CA LEU A 106 12.79 -6.94 -4.27
C LEU A 106 13.10 -8.02 -3.24
N ASN A 107 13.19 -9.25 -3.73
CA ASN A 107 13.72 -10.39 -3.00
C ASN A 107 12.95 -10.78 -1.72
N GLY A 108 11.79 -10.20 -1.46
CA GLY A 108 10.86 -10.65 -0.42
C GLY A 108 9.76 -11.50 -1.03
N ASP A 109 9.43 -12.60 -0.37
CA ASP A 109 8.33 -13.49 -0.76
C ASP A 109 7.07 -13.26 0.08
N VAL A 110 7.19 -12.63 1.25
CA VAL A 110 6.06 -12.20 2.08
C VAL A 110 6.15 -10.71 2.34
N VAL A 111 5.21 -9.94 1.80
CA VAL A 111 5.12 -8.48 1.99
C VAL A 111 3.83 -8.12 2.70
N LYS A 112 3.93 -7.41 3.83
CA LYS A 112 2.79 -6.94 4.61
C LYS A 112 2.83 -5.42 4.74
N LEU A 113 1.71 -4.77 4.48
CA LEU A 113 1.49 -3.35 4.71
C LEU A 113 0.58 -3.21 5.93
N LEU A 114 1.10 -2.80 7.08
CA LEU A 114 0.30 -2.63 8.29
C LEU A 114 -0.37 -1.25 8.30
N PRO A 115 -1.64 -1.15 8.74
CA PRO A 115 -2.47 -2.23 9.31
C PRO A 115 -3.22 -3.12 8.30
N TYR A 116 -3.04 -2.93 6.99
CA TYR A 116 -3.84 -3.54 5.91
C TYR A 116 -3.54 -5.01 5.56
N GLY A 117 -2.50 -5.62 6.13
CA GLY A 117 -2.19 -7.05 5.96
C GLY A 117 -1.31 -7.36 4.74
N LEU A 118 -1.50 -8.55 4.15
CA LEU A 118 -0.66 -9.07 3.07
C LEU A 118 -0.89 -8.30 1.76
N VAL A 119 0.19 -7.91 1.10
CA VAL A 119 0.18 -7.20 -0.19
C VAL A 119 1.19 -7.82 -1.16
N ARG A 120 1.09 -7.45 -2.44
CA ARG A 120 2.07 -7.84 -3.46
C ARG A 120 3.41 -7.15 -3.20
N GLY A 121 4.50 -7.67 -3.78
CA GLY A 121 5.83 -7.06 -3.65
C GLY A 121 5.95 -5.66 -4.27
N TYR A 122 5.04 -5.30 -5.18
CA TYR A 122 4.93 -3.98 -5.77
C TYR A 122 3.47 -3.59 -5.90
N GLY A 123 3.20 -2.29 -5.96
CA GLY A 123 1.89 -1.78 -6.32
C GLY A 123 1.55 -0.51 -5.58
N GLU A 124 0.26 -0.21 -5.63
CA GLU A 124 -0.33 0.92 -4.94
C GLU A 124 -1.62 0.50 -4.23
N LYS A 125 -1.97 1.24 -3.18
CA LYS A 125 -3.22 1.08 -2.45
C LYS A 125 -3.75 2.45 -2.09
N THR A 126 -4.99 2.71 -2.48
CA THR A 126 -5.73 3.86 -1.94
C THR A 126 -6.29 3.48 -0.58
N ILE A 127 -5.99 4.30 0.41
CA ILE A 127 -6.46 4.16 1.79
C ILE A 127 -7.24 5.41 2.19
N VAL A 128 -8.22 5.24 3.07
CA VAL A 128 -8.87 6.35 3.76
C VAL A 128 -8.29 6.40 5.17
N VAL A 129 -7.88 7.59 5.61
CA VAL A 129 -7.26 7.78 6.93
C VAL A 129 -8.27 8.47 7.83
N ASP A 130 -8.94 7.69 8.68
CA ASP A 130 -10.00 8.20 9.56
C ASP A 130 -9.49 8.45 10.98
N SER A 131 -8.66 7.54 11.50
CA SER A 131 -8.13 7.56 12.86
C SER A 131 -6.66 7.98 12.89
N PHE A 132 -6.32 8.97 13.70
CA PHE A 132 -4.94 9.37 14.00
C PHE A 132 -4.67 9.15 15.49
N GLU A 133 -3.53 8.56 15.80
CA GLU A 133 -3.03 8.45 17.17
C GLU A 133 -2.06 9.61 17.41
N ASN A 134 -2.38 10.50 18.35
CA ASN A 134 -1.59 11.71 18.64
C ASN A 134 -1.37 12.62 17.41
N GLY A 135 -2.33 12.67 16.49
CA GLY A 135 -2.22 13.43 15.24
C GLY A 135 -1.34 12.77 14.18
N GLU A 136 -0.93 11.51 14.38
CA GLU A 136 -0.13 10.75 13.43
C GLU A 136 -0.84 9.45 13.02
N PHE A 137 -0.59 9.00 11.80
CA PHE A 137 -0.99 7.69 11.32
C PHE A 137 0.22 6.99 10.71
N GLN A 138 0.60 5.86 11.29
CA GLN A 138 1.80 5.12 10.91
C GLN A 138 1.47 3.96 9.99
N LEU A 139 2.20 3.89 8.88
CA LEU A 139 2.24 2.76 7.96
C LEU A 139 3.58 2.03 8.13
N LEU A 140 3.53 0.70 8.15
CA LEU A 140 4.72 -0.15 8.19
C LEU A 140 4.71 -1.11 7.01
N LEU A 141 5.78 -1.13 6.23
CA LEU A 141 5.98 -2.12 5.17
C LEU A 141 6.99 -3.16 5.65
N HIS A 142 6.50 -4.37 5.93
CA HIS A 142 7.30 -5.53 6.33
C HIS A 142 7.58 -6.39 5.10
N VAL A 143 8.85 -6.58 4.78
CA VAL A 143 9.31 -7.44 3.68
C VAL A 143 10.13 -8.57 4.27
N HIS A 144 9.59 -9.77 4.22
CA HIS A 144 10.25 -10.97 4.72
C HIS A 144 10.69 -11.85 3.55
N ASN A 145 11.89 -12.39 3.68
CA ASN A 145 12.43 -13.46 2.85
C ASN A 145 12.48 -14.72 3.72
N THR A 146 11.55 -15.65 3.48
CA THR A 146 11.43 -16.89 4.28
C THR A 146 12.64 -17.80 4.14
N LEU A 147 13.26 -17.84 2.97
CA LEU A 147 14.41 -18.69 2.68
C LEU A 147 15.62 -18.26 3.50
N LEU A 148 15.94 -16.97 3.48
CA LEU A 148 17.07 -16.41 4.24
C LEU A 148 16.72 -16.14 5.70
N LYS A 149 15.44 -16.28 6.08
CA LYS A 149 14.88 -15.87 7.38
C LYS A 149 15.22 -14.41 7.72
N LYS A 150 15.25 -13.53 6.71
CA LYS A 150 15.57 -12.11 6.86
C LYS A 150 14.33 -11.25 6.69
N THR A 151 14.25 -10.16 7.44
CA THR A 151 13.14 -9.21 7.36
C THR A 151 13.68 -7.79 7.29
N VAL A 152 13.11 -6.97 6.42
CA VAL A 152 13.32 -5.52 6.37
C VAL A 152 11.97 -4.84 6.63
N VAL A 153 11.98 -3.81 7.46
CA VAL A 153 10.79 -3.02 7.78
C VAL A 153 11.07 -1.55 7.50
N GLN A 154 10.14 -0.86 6.85
CA GLN A 154 10.20 0.59 6.69
C GLN A 154 8.92 1.24 7.19
N SER A 155 9.06 2.34 7.94
CA SER A 155 7.94 3.12 8.45
C SER A 155 7.68 4.36 7.59
N LEU A 156 6.42 4.77 7.55
CA LEU A 156 5.98 6.02 6.96
C LEU A 156 4.89 6.63 7.84
N VAL A 157 5.05 7.90 8.19
CA VAL A 157 4.12 8.62 9.08
C VAL A 157 3.35 9.68 8.29
N LEU A 158 2.04 9.67 8.44
CA LEU A 158 1.11 10.70 7.97
C LEU A 158 0.73 11.60 9.15
N GLN A 159 0.71 12.91 8.94
CA GLN A 159 0.33 13.91 9.94
C GLN A 159 -1.10 14.39 9.68
N GLN A 160 -1.89 14.50 10.74
CA GLN A 160 -3.24 15.05 10.68
C GLN A 160 -3.17 16.55 10.38
N VAL A 161 -3.98 16.99 9.42
CA VAL A 161 -4.29 18.42 9.25
C VAL A 161 -5.50 18.71 10.11
N VAL A 162 -5.32 19.51 11.16
CA VAL A 162 -6.43 20.12 11.90
C VAL A 162 -6.81 21.38 11.16
N GLU A 163 -7.95 21.36 10.48
CA GLU A 163 -8.52 22.56 9.88
C GLU A 163 -9.00 23.45 11.01
N ASN A 164 -8.19 24.45 11.38
CA ASN A 164 -8.61 25.47 12.33
C ASN A 164 -9.68 26.32 11.64
N LEU A 165 -10.95 26.00 11.90
CA LEU A 165 -12.05 26.94 11.71
C LEU A 165 -11.81 28.11 12.67
N GLN A 166 -11.08 29.12 12.24
CA GLN A 166 -11.21 30.45 12.83
C GLN A 166 -12.63 30.92 12.49
N PRO A 167 -13.51 31.14 13.48
CA PRO A 167 -14.81 31.72 13.19
C PRO A 167 -14.57 33.11 12.60
N ASN A 168 -15.12 33.33 11.41
CA ASN A 168 -15.09 34.62 10.74
C ASN A 168 -15.66 35.66 11.71
N SER A 169 -14.85 36.68 11.96
CA SER A 169 -15.13 37.82 12.80
C SER A 169 -16.16 38.72 12.13
N ASP A 170 -17.40 38.75 12.61
CA ASP A 170 -18.39 39.74 12.17
C ASP A 170 -19.32 40.16 13.33
N ALA A 171 -19.09 41.40 13.82
CA ALA A 171 -19.96 42.37 14.55
C ALA A 171 -19.15 43.02 15.69
N GLU A 172 -18.86 44.33 15.75
CA GLU A 172 -19.69 45.52 15.50
C GLU A 172 -18.89 46.70 14.88
N PRO A 173 -19.57 47.71 14.28
CA PRO A 173 -18.94 48.96 13.88
C PRO A 173 -18.97 49.98 15.03
N ILE A 174 -17.81 50.30 15.61
CA ILE A 174 -17.69 51.46 16.52
C ILE A 174 -16.71 52.46 15.91
N LEU A 175 -17.29 53.55 15.39
CA LEU A 175 -16.59 54.75 14.97
C LEU A 175 -15.90 55.42 16.16
N ARG A 176 -14.56 55.38 16.23
CA ARG A 176 -13.72 56.51 16.66
C ARG A 176 -12.24 56.19 16.59
N GLY A 177 -11.46 57.20 16.18
CA GLY A 177 -10.03 57.27 16.47
C GLY A 177 -9.15 57.09 15.24
N ARG A 178 -8.93 58.19 14.52
CA ARG A 178 -7.87 58.30 13.51
C ARG A 178 -6.52 58.25 14.24
N GLU A 179 -5.85 57.10 14.27
CA GLU A 179 -4.43 57.00 14.58
C GLU A 179 -3.66 56.53 13.34
N LYS A 180 -2.66 57.32 12.95
CA LYS A 180 -1.78 57.05 11.80
C LYS A 180 -0.87 55.86 12.12
N VAL A 181 -0.96 54.80 11.33
CA VAL A 181 0.06 53.74 11.31
C VAL A 181 1.18 54.13 10.32
N PRO A 182 2.47 54.02 10.71
CA PRO A 182 3.59 54.34 9.83
C PRO A 182 3.76 53.29 8.73
N GLU A 183 4.07 53.80 7.53
CA GLU A 183 4.30 53.09 6.29
C GLU A 183 5.54 52.17 6.38
N SER A 184 5.34 50.85 6.29
CA SER A 184 6.43 49.87 6.18
C SER A 184 6.75 49.59 4.71
N LYS A 185 7.97 49.98 4.32
CA LYS A 185 8.52 49.90 2.95
C LYS A 185 8.62 48.45 2.46
N LYS A 186 8.07 48.19 1.27
CA LYS A 186 8.33 46.97 0.49
C LYS A 186 9.79 46.98 -0.03
N PRO A 187 10.49 45.84 -0.09
CA PRO A 187 11.85 45.78 -0.62
C PRO A 187 11.87 46.15 -2.11
N GLY A 188 12.67 47.15 -2.45
CA GLY A 188 12.65 47.84 -3.73
C GLY A 188 13.32 47.09 -4.88
N TYR A 189 12.69 47.21 -6.04
CA TYR A 189 13.14 46.82 -7.39
C TYR A 189 14.52 47.38 -7.83
N LEU A 190 15.20 48.14 -6.97
CA LEU A 190 16.48 48.80 -7.25
C LEU A 190 17.67 47.84 -7.33
N LEU A 191 17.61 46.67 -6.67
CA LEU A 191 18.67 45.66 -6.73
C LEU A 191 18.74 44.92 -8.08
N TRP A 192 17.62 44.83 -8.80
CA TRP A 192 17.58 44.20 -10.13
C TRP A 192 18.08 45.11 -11.25
N ILE A 193 17.90 46.43 -11.11
CA ILE A 193 18.33 47.41 -12.13
C ILE A 193 19.86 47.54 -12.15
N LEU A 194 20.53 47.49 -10.99
CA LEU A 194 22.00 47.54 -10.92
C LEU A 194 22.66 46.29 -11.53
N LEU A 195 22.02 45.12 -11.40
CA LEU A 195 22.56 43.87 -11.93
C LEU A 195 22.43 43.80 -13.47
N ALA A 196 21.38 44.40 -14.04
CA ALA A 196 21.18 44.48 -15.49
C ALA A 196 22.18 45.42 -16.19
N VAL A 197 22.54 46.55 -15.57
CA VAL A 197 23.52 47.50 -16.13
C VAL A 197 24.94 46.92 -16.13
N ALA A 198 25.31 46.16 -15.10
CA ALA A 198 26.64 45.53 -15.02
C ALA A 198 26.86 44.47 -16.12
N VAL A 199 25.83 43.69 -16.48
CA VAL A 199 25.92 42.66 -17.53
C VAL A 199 26.08 43.29 -18.92
N VAL A 200 25.40 44.42 -19.20
CA VAL A 200 25.53 45.12 -20.49
C VAL A 200 26.91 45.77 -20.64
N VAL A 201 27.44 46.39 -19.58
CA VAL A 201 28.79 46.99 -19.60
C VAL A 201 29.88 45.91 -19.74
N PHE A 202 29.72 44.76 -19.09
CA PHE A 202 30.67 43.65 -19.19
C PHE A 202 30.65 42.99 -20.58
N TYR A 203 29.48 42.90 -21.23
CA TYR A 203 29.37 42.37 -22.59
C TYR A 203 30.07 43.27 -23.63
N TYR A 204 29.95 44.60 -23.49
CA TYR A 204 30.64 45.55 -24.37
C TYR A 204 32.16 45.62 -24.14
N LEU A 205 32.67 45.22 -22.97
CA LEU A 205 34.11 45.20 -22.67
C LEU A 205 34.84 43.93 -23.13
N LEU A 206 34.11 42.83 -23.37
CA LEU A 206 34.68 41.55 -23.83
C LEU A 206 34.53 41.30 -25.32
N PHE A 207 33.56 41.95 -25.98
CA PHE A 207 33.20 41.68 -27.38
C PHE A 207 32.96 42.94 -28.23
N GLY A 208 33.35 44.12 -27.73
CA GLY A 208 33.27 45.42 -28.43
C GLY A 208 34.64 45.92 -28.89
#